data_AF-G8DTI6-F1
#
_entry.id   AF-G8DTI6-F1
#
_cell.length_a   1.000
_cell.length_b   1.000
_cell.length_c   1.000
_cell.angle_alpha   90.00
_cell.angle_beta   90.00
_cell.angle_gamma   90.00
#
_symmetry.space_group_name_H-M   'P 1'
#
loop_
_entity.id
_entity.type
_entity.pdbx_description
1 polymer ?
#
loop_
_entity_poly.entity_id
_entity_poly.type
_entity_poly.pdbx_seq_one_letter_code
_entity_poly.pdbx_strand_id
1 'polypeptide(L)'
;MKKRSGRSKSSKFELVNFALLGLYSITLCLFLVTMYRENILDFRYLNYIVTLLLVGVAVLAGLLMWRKKARIFTALLLVFSLVITSVGIYALQEVVKFSTRLNSNSTFSEYEMSILVPANSDITDVRQLTSILAPAEYDQDNITALLDDISKMESTQLATSPATSYLTAYQSMLNGESQAMVFNGVFTNILENEDPGFSSKVKKIYSFKVTQTVETATKQVSGDSFNIYISGIDAYGPISTVSRSDVNIIMTVNRATHKILLTTTPRDSYVAIADGGQNQYDKLTHAGIYGVNASVHTLENLYGIDISNYVRLNFTSFLQLIDLVGGIDVYNDQEFTSLHGNYHFPVGQVHLNSDQALGFVRERYSLTGGDNDRGKNQEKVIAALIKKMSTPENLKNYQAILSGLEGSIQTDLSLETIMSLVNTQLESGTQFTVESQALTGTGRSDLSSYAMPGSQLYMMEINQDSLEQAKAAIQSVLVEK
;
A
#
# COMPACT_ATOMS: atom_id res chain seq x y z
N MET A 1 -15.71 -5.62 79.92
CA MET A 1 -15.15 -5.15 78.63
C MET A 1 -15.06 -6.31 77.64
N LYS A 2 -15.09 -6.00 76.33
CA LYS A 2 -15.01 -6.88 75.13
C LYS A 2 -16.31 -7.50 74.60
N LYS A 3 -17.12 -6.65 73.95
CA LYS A 3 -17.90 -7.00 72.75
C LYS A 3 -17.65 -5.91 71.70
N ARG A 4 -17.35 -6.34 70.46
CA ARG A 4 -17.17 -5.59 69.19
C ARG A 4 -15.73 -5.58 68.64
N SER A 5 -15.43 -6.53 67.75
CA SER A 5 -14.42 -6.32 66.68
C SER A 5 -14.67 -7.09 65.37
N GLY A 6 -15.69 -7.94 65.27
CA GLY A 6 -15.92 -8.76 64.06
C GLY A 6 -16.63 -8.10 62.87
N ARG A 7 -17.32 -6.96 63.04
CA ARG A 7 -18.20 -6.38 61.99
C ARG A 7 -17.45 -5.53 60.94
N SER A 8 -16.23 -5.07 61.25
CA SER A 8 -15.45 -4.16 60.39
C SER A 8 -14.81 -4.85 59.17
N LYS A 9 -14.31 -6.07 59.31
CA LYS A 9 -13.64 -6.79 58.20
C LYS A 9 -14.59 -7.21 57.07
N SER A 10 -15.86 -7.52 57.38
CA SER A 10 -16.86 -7.93 56.39
C SER A 10 -17.25 -6.81 55.43
N SER A 11 -17.38 -5.59 55.94
CA SER A 11 -17.76 -4.40 55.15
C SER A 11 -16.64 -3.99 54.19
N LYS A 12 -15.38 -4.08 54.64
CA LYS A 12 -14.22 -3.77 53.80
C LYS A 12 -14.08 -4.75 52.62
N PHE A 13 -14.34 -6.04 52.85
CA PHE A 13 -14.25 -7.04 51.78
C PHE A 13 -15.39 -6.91 50.74
N GLU A 14 -16.59 -6.52 51.18
CA GLU A 14 -17.69 -6.19 50.26
C GLU A 14 -17.33 -4.99 49.39
N LEU A 15 -16.74 -3.93 49.96
CA LEU A 15 -16.26 -2.76 49.22
C LEU A 15 -15.25 -3.14 48.14
N VAL A 16 -14.30 -4.04 48.44
CA VAL A 16 -13.32 -4.53 47.46
C VAL A 16 -14.00 -5.21 46.27
N ASN A 17 -14.98 -6.09 46.51
CA ASN A 17 -15.69 -6.75 45.41
C ASN A 17 -16.52 -5.77 44.57
N PHE A 18 -17.12 -4.74 45.18
CA PHE A 18 -17.79 -3.66 44.42
C PHE A 18 -16.82 -2.86 43.58
N ALA A 19 -15.63 -2.54 44.11
CA ALA A 19 -14.59 -1.85 43.35
C ALA A 19 -14.09 -2.71 42.18
N LEU A 20 -13.85 -4.00 42.40
CA LEU A 20 -13.44 -4.95 41.36
C LEU A 20 -14.50 -5.11 40.28
N LEU A 21 -15.78 -5.21 40.65
CA LEU A 21 -16.89 -5.31 39.69
C LEU A 21 -17.04 -4.02 38.88
N GLY A 22 -16.87 -2.85 39.51
CA GLY A 22 -16.87 -1.57 38.83
C GLY A 22 -15.74 -1.47 37.80
N LEU A 23 -14.51 -1.81 38.21
CA LEU A 23 -13.35 -1.83 37.30
C LEU A 23 -13.54 -2.84 36.16
N TYR A 24 -14.05 -4.03 36.48
CA TYR A 24 -14.35 -5.06 35.48
C TYR A 24 -15.38 -4.55 34.48
N SER A 25 -16.44 -3.89 34.94
CA SER A 25 -17.48 -3.33 34.06
C SER A 25 -16.92 -2.27 33.10
N ILE A 26 -15.99 -1.43 33.58
CA ILE A 26 -15.31 -0.42 32.74
C ILE A 26 -14.45 -1.11 31.67
N THR A 27 -13.58 -2.04 32.07
CA THR A 27 -12.72 -2.77 31.11
C THR A 27 -13.54 -3.61 30.14
N LEU A 28 -14.61 -4.24 30.60
CA LEU A 28 -15.53 -4.99 29.75
C LEU A 28 -16.20 -4.08 28.72
N CYS A 29 -16.68 -2.91 29.13
CA CYS A 29 -17.27 -1.94 28.20
C CYS A 29 -16.26 -1.50 27.13
N LEU A 30 -15.03 -1.13 27.53
CA LEU A 30 -13.98 -0.74 26.59
C LEU A 30 -13.61 -1.87 25.61
N PHE A 31 -13.49 -3.10 26.12
CA PHE A 31 -13.22 -4.29 25.31
C PHE A 31 -14.33 -4.50 24.26
N LEU A 32 -15.59 -4.52 24.69
CA LEU A 32 -16.73 -4.77 23.80
C LEU A 32 -16.90 -3.65 22.78
N VAL A 33 -16.80 -2.38 23.18
CA VAL A 33 -16.90 -1.23 22.26
C VAL A 33 -15.82 -1.31 21.17
N THR A 34 -14.58 -1.61 21.55
CA THR A 34 -13.48 -1.75 20.58
C THR A 34 -13.71 -2.95 19.65
N MET A 35 -14.13 -4.08 20.20
CA MET A 35 -14.39 -5.31 19.44
C MET A 35 -15.49 -5.11 18.39
N TYR A 36 -16.63 -4.53 18.77
CA TYR A 36 -17.76 -4.32 17.85
C TYR A 36 -17.53 -3.18 16.86
N ARG A 37 -16.85 -2.10 17.26
CA ARG A 37 -16.60 -0.96 16.37
C ARG A 37 -15.70 -1.33 15.19
N GLU A 38 -14.72 -2.19 15.43
CA GLU A 38 -13.70 -2.57 14.43
C GLU A 38 -14.00 -3.93 13.77
N ASN A 39 -15.21 -4.47 13.96
CA ASN A 39 -15.62 -5.81 13.50
C ASN A 39 -14.62 -6.91 13.88
N ILE A 40 -14.03 -6.86 15.08
CA ILE A 40 -13.07 -7.89 15.52
C ILE A 40 -13.83 -9.09 16.08
N LEU A 41 -13.45 -10.31 15.65
CA LEU A 41 -14.11 -11.58 15.99
C LEU A 41 -15.57 -11.68 15.48
N ASP A 42 -15.95 -10.91 14.47
CA ASP A 42 -17.28 -10.95 13.87
C ASP A 42 -17.40 -12.09 12.85
N PHE A 43 -17.12 -13.32 13.29
CA PHE A 43 -17.29 -14.55 12.52
C PHE A 43 -17.88 -15.64 13.42
N ARG A 44 -18.75 -16.50 12.87
CA ARG A 44 -19.46 -17.61 13.51
C ARG A 44 -20.13 -17.21 14.82
N TYR A 45 -20.66 -15.99 14.87
CA TYR A 45 -21.23 -15.36 16.06
C TYR A 45 -20.28 -15.30 17.28
N LEU A 46 -18.96 -15.37 17.06
CA LEU A 46 -17.98 -15.47 18.13
C LEU A 46 -17.96 -14.22 19.02
N ASN A 47 -18.05 -13.03 18.43
CA ASN A 47 -18.23 -11.77 19.16
C ASN A 47 -19.44 -11.82 20.12
N TYR A 48 -20.58 -12.35 19.70
CA TYR A 48 -21.77 -12.51 20.55
C TYR A 48 -21.55 -13.55 21.66
N ILE A 49 -20.89 -14.68 21.36
CA ILE A 49 -20.55 -15.70 22.36
C ILE A 49 -19.61 -15.12 23.42
N VAL A 50 -18.55 -14.43 23.01
CA VAL A 50 -17.60 -13.75 23.90
C VAL A 50 -18.32 -12.71 24.76
N THR A 51 -19.22 -11.92 24.14
CA THR A 51 -20.05 -10.93 24.86
C THR A 51 -20.90 -11.61 25.93
N LEU A 52 -21.62 -12.66 25.58
CA LEU A 52 -22.51 -13.38 26.49
C LEU A 52 -21.73 -14.00 27.66
N LEU A 53 -20.55 -14.58 27.40
CA LEU A 53 -19.69 -15.16 28.44
C LEU A 53 -19.20 -14.08 29.41
N LEU A 54 -18.65 -12.97 28.90
CA LEU A 54 -18.09 -11.92 29.74
C LEU A 54 -19.17 -11.14 30.51
N VAL A 55 -20.29 -10.80 29.88
CA VAL A 55 -21.44 -10.19 30.57
C VAL A 55 -22.02 -11.16 31.59
N GLY A 56 -22.08 -12.46 31.29
CA GLY A 56 -22.51 -13.51 32.21
C GLY A 56 -21.67 -13.56 33.48
N VAL A 57 -20.36 -13.33 33.39
CA VAL A 57 -19.47 -13.20 34.55
C VAL A 57 -19.81 -11.99 35.41
N ALA A 58 -20.08 -10.83 34.81
CA ALA A 58 -20.50 -9.63 35.54
C ALA A 58 -21.83 -9.86 36.30
N VAL A 59 -22.80 -10.50 35.63
CA VAL A 59 -24.11 -10.84 36.21
C VAL A 59 -23.95 -11.84 37.35
N LEU A 60 -23.17 -12.91 37.16
CA LEU A 60 -22.90 -13.91 38.19
C LEU A 60 -22.21 -13.29 39.41
N ALA A 61 -21.21 -12.45 39.20
CA ALA A 61 -20.53 -11.73 40.28
C ALA A 61 -21.51 -10.83 41.05
N GLY A 62 -22.36 -10.07 40.35
CA GLY A 62 -23.41 -9.25 40.95
C GLY A 62 -24.41 -10.07 41.78
N LEU A 63 -24.85 -11.24 41.27
CA LEU A 63 -25.74 -12.15 41.99
C LEU A 63 -25.10 -12.75 43.25
N LEU A 64 -23.84 -13.18 43.18
CA LEU A 64 -23.09 -13.71 44.32
C LEU A 64 -22.91 -12.65 45.41
N MET A 65 -22.64 -11.41 45.01
CA MET A 65 -22.54 -10.26 45.91
C MET A 65 -23.88 -9.93 46.56
N TRP A 66 -24.98 -9.90 45.78
CA TRP A 66 -26.32 -9.65 46.32
C TRP A 66 -26.75 -10.73 47.32
N ARG A 67 -26.48 -12.01 47.01
CA ARG A 67 -26.74 -13.14 47.91
C ARG A 67 -25.75 -13.23 49.08
N LYS A 68 -24.71 -12.38 49.10
CA LYS A 68 -23.62 -12.35 50.10
C LYS A 68 -22.92 -13.71 50.28
N LYS A 69 -22.86 -14.53 49.21
CA LYS A 69 -22.23 -15.86 49.22
C LYS A 69 -20.89 -15.84 48.47
N ALA A 70 -20.00 -16.78 48.81
CA ALA A 70 -18.76 -17.07 48.07
C ALA A 70 -17.87 -15.84 47.77
N ARG A 71 -17.63 -15.00 48.78
CA ARG A 71 -16.96 -13.69 48.62
C ARG A 71 -15.54 -13.80 48.04
N ILE A 72 -14.74 -14.75 48.53
CA ILE A 72 -13.37 -14.99 48.05
C ILE A 72 -13.38 -15.46 46.59
N PHE A 73 -14.26 -16.41 46.27
CA PHE A 73 -14.44 -16.87 44.90
C PHE A 73 -14.84 -15.74 43.95
N THR A 74 -15.76 -14.86 44.38
CA THR A 74 -16.17 -13.68 43.59
C THR A 74 -14.98 -12.75 43.33
N ALA A 75 -14.13 -12.52 44.34
CA ALA A 75 -12.93 -11.70 44.17
C ALA A 75 -11.95 -12.33 43.17
N LEU A 76 -11.69 -13.64 43.28
CA LEU A 76 -10.80 -14.37 42.36
C LEU A 76 -11.35 -14.36 40.92
N LEU A 77 -12.66 -14.59 40.76
CA LEU A 77 -13.34 -14.54 39.47
C LEU A 77 -13.19 -13.16 38.83
N LEU A 78 -13.44 -12.07 39.58
CA LEU A 78 -13.33 -10.70 39.07
C LEU A 78 -11.88 -10.33 38.74
N VAL A 79 -10.90 -10.72 39.57
CA VAL A 79 -9.48 -10.49 39.28
C VAL A 79 -9.06 -11.24 38.02
N PHE A 80 -9.44 -12.50 37.87
CA PHE A 80 -9.14 -13.28 36.67
C PHE A 80 -9.80 -12.68 35.43
N SER A 81 -11.05 -12.24 35.55
CA SER A 81 -11.79 -11.63 34.43
C SER A 81 -11.22 -10.27 34.04
N LEU A 82 -10.72 -9.49 35.02
CA LEU A 82 -9.97 -8.26 34.78
C LEU A 82 -8.68 -8.53 34.02
N VAL A 83 -7.93 -9.59 34.36
CA VAL A 83 -6.74 -9.98 33.61
C VAL A 83 -7.13 -10.33 32.17
N ILE A 84 -8.17 -11.13 31.97
CA ILE A 84 -8.66 -11.49 30.62
C ILE A 84 -9.05 -10.25 29.82
N THR A 85 -9.89 -9.37 30.37
CA THR A 85 -10.33 -8.16 29.62
C THR A 85 -9.18 -7.19 29.41
N SER A 86 -8.22 -7.09 30.34
CA SER A 86 -7.06 -6.20 30.17
C SER A 86 -6.11 -6.70 29.10
N VAL A 87 -5.81 -8.00 29.08
CA VAL A 87 -5.01 -8.64 28.02
C VAL A 87 -5.75 -8.56 26.68
N GLY A 88 -7.06 -8.77 26.69
CA GLY A 88 -7.92 -8.63 25.51
C GLY A 88 -7.89 -7.20 24.95
N ILE A 89 -8.05 -6.18 25.80
CA ILE A 89 -7.95 -4.77 25.39
C ILE A 89 -6.57 -4.48 24.80
N TYR A 90 -5.49 -4.95 25.44
CA TYR A 90 -4.14 -4.77 24.92
C TYR A 90 -4.01 -5.37 23.52
N ALA A 91 -4.47 -6.61 23.31
CA ALA A 91 -4.46 -7.25 22.01
C ALA A 91 -5.29 -6.48 20.96
N LEU A 92 -6.52 -6.06 21.29
CA LEU A 92 -7.37 -5.26 20.38
C LEU A 92 -6.72 -3.91 20.05
N GLN A 93 -6.12 -3.24 21.04
CA GLN A 93 -5.45 -1.97 20.84
C GLN A 93 -4.21 -2.11 19.95
N GLU A 94 -3.47 -3.21 20.03
CA GLU A 94 -2.35 -3.42 19.10
C GLU A 94 -2.83 -3.56 17.65
N VAL A 95 -3.98 -4.22 17.41
CA VAL A 95 -4.59 -4.27 16.07
C VAL A 95 -5.02 -2.87 15.59
N VAL A 96 -5.67 -2.09 16.45
CA VAL A 96 -6.11 -0.72 16.13
C VAL A 96 -4.93 0.19 15.85
N LYS A 97 -3.92 0.20 16.72
CA LYS A 97 -2.73 1.03 16.54
C LYS A 97 -1.99 0.62 15.27
N PHE A 98 -1.90 -0.67 14.97
CA PHE A 98 -1.29 -1.13 13.73
C PHE A 98 -1.98 -0.56 12.49
N SER A 99 -3.30 -0.65 12.39
CA SER A 99 -4.02 -0.08 11.24
C SER A 99 -3.83 1.43 11.15
N THR A 100 -3.80 2.11 12.29
CA THR A 100 -3.51 3.56 12.32
C THR A 100 -2.08 3.84 11.83
N ARG A 101 -1.11 2.98 12.14
CA ARG A 101 0.29 3.12 11.70
C ARG A 101 0.49 2.77 10.22
N LEU A 102 -0.22 1.78 9.68
CA LEU A 102 -0.27 1.55 8.23
C LEU A 102 -0.84 2.78 7.50
N ASN A 103 -1.97 3.30 7.99
CA ASN A 103 -2.63 4.46 7.39
C ASN A 103 -1.91 5.78 7.67
N SER A 104 -1.00 5.85 8.65
CA SER A 104 -0.17 7.05 8.84
C SER A 104 0.99 7.11 7.87
N ASN A 105 1.54 5.95 7.45
CA ASN A 105 2.64 5.90 6.49
C ASN A 105 2.20 6.23 5.06
N SER A 106 0.89 6.18 4.77
CA SER A 106 0.30 6.61 3.50
C SER A 106 0.13 8.12 3.38
N THR A 107 0.50 8.91 4.39
CA THR A 107 0.20 10.35 4.39
C THR A 107 1.19 11.19 3.61
N PHE A 108 2.35 10.67 3.18
CA PHE A 108 3.31 11.48 2.43
C PHE A 108 4.12 10.73 1.38
N SER A 109 4.54 11.48 0.37
CA SER A 109 5.47 11.09 -0.69
C SER A 109 6.73 11.97 -0.62
N GLU A 110 7.90 11.36 -0.83
CA GLU A 110 9.18 12.07 -0.87
C GLU A 110 9.75 12.11 -2.30
N TYR A 111 10.03 13.32 -2.78
CA TYR A 111 10.69 13.58 -4.06
C TYR A 111 12.09 14.15 -3.79
N GLU A 112 13.12 13.65 -4.46
CA GLU A 112 14.44 14.27 -4.42
C GLU A 112 14.54 15.30 -5.55
N MET A 113 14.55 16.58 -5.20
CA MET A 113 14.87 17.67 -6.11
C MET A 113 16.35 17.99 -6.04
N SER A 114 16.98 18.26 -7.17
CA SER A 114 18.43 18.51 -7.25
C SER A 114 18.76 19.59 -8.25
N ILE A 115 19.94 20.21 -8.06
CA ILE A 115 20.59 21.02 -9.08
C ILE A 115 21.69 20.19 -9.72
N LEU A 116 21.56 19.96 -11.02
CA LEU A 116 22.55 19.26 -11.83
C LEU A 116 23.40 20.23 -12.62
N VAL A 117 24.67 19.88 -12.77
CA VAL A 117 25.62 20.49 -13.71
C VAL A 117 26.33 19.39 -14.49
N PRO A 118 26.95 19.68 -15.66
CA PRO A 118 27.79 18.71 -16.36
C PRO A 118 28.90 18.17 -15.43
N ALA A 119 29.22 16.89 -15.53
CA ALA A 119 30.20 16.23 -14.65
C ALA A 119 31.59 16.88 -14.73
N ASN A 120 31.96 17.39 -15.91
CA ASN A 120 33.20 18.12 -16.17
C ASN A 120 33.14 19.62 -15.85
N SER A 121 32.02 20.14 -15.35
CA SER A 121 31.89 21.55 -14.98
C SER A 121 32.76 21.89 -13.77
N ASP A 122 33.38 23.07 -13.78
CA ASP A 122 34.11 23.60 -12.61
C ASP A 122 33.17 24.04 -11.48
N ILE A 123 31.86 24.07 -11.74
CA ILE A 123 30.85 24.48 -10.76
C ILE A 123 30.71 23.41 -9.69
N THR A 124 30.81 23.80 -8.43
CA THR A 124 30.69 22.91 -7.27
C THR A 124 29.64 23.37 -6.28
N ASP A 125 29.10 24.58 -6.44
CA ASP A 125 28.25 25.24 -5.46
C ASP A 125 27.17 26.06 -6.15
N VAL A 126 25.93 26.00 -5.65
CA VAL A 126 24.78 26.71 -6.24
C VAL A 126 24.95 28.22 -6.22
N ARG A 127 25.77 28.77 -5.31
CA ARG A 127 26.07 30.21 -5.23
C ARG A 127 26.88 30.72 -6.42
N GLN A 128 27.47 29.82 -7.21
CA GLN A 128 28.19 30.16 -8.44
C GLN A 128 27.24 30.32 -9.65
N LEU A 129 25.97 29.95 -9.49
CA LEU A 129 24.95 30.03 -10.53
C LEU A 129 24.15 31.32 -10.43
N THR A 130 23.68 31.80 -11.58
CA THR A 130 22.79 32.98 -11.68
C THR A 130 21.45 32.63 -12.30
N SER A 131 21.43 31.67 -13.23
CA SER A 131 20.23 31.16 -13.90
C SER A 131 20.32 29.64 -14.04
N ILE A 132 19.17 28.97 -13.97
CA ILE A 132 19.04 27.51 -14.12
C ILE A 132 17.89 27.16 -15.05
N LEU A 133 18.01 26.07 -15.81
CA LEU A 133 16.90 25.55 -16.62
C LEU A 133 15.89 24.84 -15.72
N ALA A 134 14.60 25.13 -15.90
CA ALA A 134 13.54 24.56 -15.10
C ALA A 134 12.27 24.28 -15.95
N PRO A 135 11.77 23.02 -15.96
CA PRO A 135 10.51 22.68 -16.62
C PRO A 135 9.30 23.00 -15.74
N ALA A 136 9.10 24.30 -15.51
CA ALA A 136 8.07 24.86 -14.63
C ALA A 136 6.64 24.38 -14.96
N GLU A 137 6.30 24.19 -16.23
CA GLU A 137 4.94 23.80 -16.64
C GLU A 137 4.47 22.47 -16.06
N TYR A 138 5.38 21.56 -15.71
CA TYR A 138 5.07 20.20 -15.25
C TYR A 138 5.35 19.98 -13.76
N ASP A 139 6.29 20.74 -13.17
CA ASP A 139 6.79 20.48 -11.82
C ASP A 139 6.95 21.77 -10.98
N GLN A 140 6.10 22.77 -11.25
CA GLN A 140 6.20 24.11 -10.64
C GLN A 140 6.31 24.06 -9.11
N ASP A 141 5.49 23.25 -8.44
CA ASP A 141 5.43 23.22 -6.98
C ASP A 141 6.74 22.68 -6.37
N ASN A 142 7.28 21.60 -6.95
CA ASN A 142 8.54 21.03 -6.49
C ASN A 142 9.74 21.92 -6.83
N ILE A 143 9.73 22.57 -8.00
CA ILE A 143 10.74 23.56 -8.40
C ILE A 143 10.72 24.75 -7.43
N THR A 144 9.52 25.25 -7.09
CA THR A 144 9.35 26.36 -6.14
C THR A 144 9.88 25.97 -4.76
N ALA A 145 9.55 24.76 -4.28
CA ALA A 145 10.04 24.26 -3.00
C ALA A 145 11.58 24.16 -2.95
N LEU A 146 12.22 23.69 -4.03
CA LEU A 146 13.67 23.66 -4.15
C LEU A 146 14.29 25.07 -4.12
N LEU A 147 13.73 26.01 -4.89
CA LEU A 147 14.24 27.38 -4.95
C LEU A 147 14.08 28.13 -3.61
N ASP A 148 12.97 27.90 -2.91
CA ASP A 148 12.75 28.43 -1.57
C ASP A 148 13.76 27.87 -0.56
N ASP A 149 14.09 26.58 -0.66
CA ASP A 149 15.09 25.96 0.21
C ASP A 149 16.50 26.52 -0.05
N ILE A 150 16.90 26.63 -1.33
CA ILE A 150 18.17 27.27 -1.72
C ILE A 150 18.22 28.73 -1.22
N SER A 151 17.13 29.48 -1.38
CA SER A 151 17.09 30.88 -0.91
C SER A 151 17.23 30.98 0.60
N LYS A 152 16.73 30.02 1.38
CA LYS A 152 16.81 30.01 2.85
C LYS A 152 18.16 29.51 3.36
N MET A 153 18.66 28.42 2.79
CA MET A 153 19.84 27.72 3.29
C MET A 153 21.14 28.29 2.74
N GLU A 154 21.14 28.72 1.46
CA GLU A 154 22.33 29.23 0.77
C GLU A 154 22.31 30.76 0.57
N SER A 155 21.26 31.44 1.05
CA SER A 155 21.08 32.89 0.96
C SER A 155 21.27 33.45 -0.46
N THR A 156 20.88 32.67 -1.48
CA THR A 156 21.06 33.00 -2.90
C THR A 156 19.75 32.82 -3.65
N GLN A 157 19.42 33.75 -4.53
CA GLN A 157 18.28 33.64 -5.44
C GLN A 157 18.76 33.26 -6.84
N LEU A 158 18.18 32.19 -7.38
CA LEU A 158 18.45 31.73 -8.74
C LEU A 158 17.30 32.13 -9.65
N ALA A 159 17.62 32.75 -10.79
CA ALA A 159 16.63 32.94 -11.84
C ALA A 159 16.34 31.61 -12.54
N THR A 160 15.11 31.44 -13.05
CA THR A 160 14.76 30.28 -13.87
C THR A 160 14.68 30.67 -15.34
N SER A 161 15.22 29.82 -16.20
CA SER A 161 15.01 29.84 -17.64
C SER A 161 14.09 28.67 -18.00
N PRO A 162 13.05 28.90 -18.83
CA PRO A 162 12.07 27.87 -19.13
C PRO A 162 12.70 26.74 -19.93
N ALA A 163 12.32 25.50 -19.61
CA ALA A 163 12.55 24.33 -20.43
C ALA A 163 11.20 23.61 -20.65
N THR A 164 11.03 22.92 -21.76
CA THR A 164 9.77 22.22 -22.05
C THR A 164 9.67 20.87 -21.33
N SER A 165 10.80 20.26 -20.97
CA SER A 165 10.86 19.04 -20.15
C SER A 165 12.22 18.88 -19.46
N TYR A 166 12.34 17.92 -18.55
CA TYR A 166 13.65 17.55 -17.98
C TYR A 166 14.63 17.05 -19.04
N LEU A 167 14.15 16.38 -20.09
CA LEU A 167 15.01 15.94 -21.19
C LEU A 167 15.56 17.11 -21.99
N THR A 168 14.72 18.11 -22.32
CA THR A 168 15.21 19.29 -23.03
C THR A 168 16.14 20.13 -22.16
N ALA A 169 15.84 20.22 -20.86
CA ALA A 169 16.74 20.91 -19.91
C ALA A 169 18.11 20.22 -19.86
N TYR A 170 18.13 18.88 -19.84
CA TYR A 170 19.34 18.08 -19.88
C TYR A 170 20.13 18.28 -21.18
N GLN A 171 19.47 18.19 -22.32
CA GLN A 171 20.11 18.37 -23.64
C GLN A 171 20.68 19.78 -23.80
N SER A 172 19.91 20.83 -23.48
CA SER A 172 20.37 22.23 -23.52
C SER A 172 21.55 22.46 -22.58
N MET A 173 21.53 21.88 -21.37
CA MET A 173 22.66 21.97 -20.43
C MET A 173 23.93 21.32 -21.01
N LEU A 174 23.83 20.12 -21.61
CA LEU A 174 24.97 19.45 -22.22
C LEU A 174 25.50 20.15 -23.47
N ASN A 175 24.63 20.83 -24.22
CA ASN A 175 25.00 21.64 -25.38
C ASN A 175 25.64 23.00 -24.99
N GLY A 176 25.74 23.30 -23.69
CA GLY A 176 26.34 24.53 -23.18
C GLY A 176 25.43 25.76 -23.24
N GLU A 177 24.12 25.58 -23.48
CA GLU A 177 23.12 26.66 -23.49
C GLU A 177 22.80 27.17 -22.08
N SER A 178 23.00 26.32 -21.06
CA SER A 178 22.92 26.66 -19.65
C SER A 178 23.97 25.89 -18.85
N GLN A 179 24.42 26.45 -17.73
CA GLN A 179 25.41 25.83 -16.85
C GLN A 179 24.81 24.78 -15.90
N ALA A 180 23.50 24.87 -15.66
CA ALA A 180 22.80 24.02 -14.71
C ALA A 180 21.32 23.84 -15.05
N MET A 181 20.73 22.79 -14.48
CA MET A 181 19.29 22.52 -14.53
C MET A 181 18.76 22.09 -13.17
N VAL A 182 17.49 22.39 -12.92
CA VAL A 182 16.71 21.69 -11.89
C VAL A 182 16.42 20.28 -12.38
N PHE A 183 16.43 19.32 -11.46
CA PHE A 183 16.11 17.95 -11.76
C PHE A 183 15.29 17.31 -10.65
N ASN A 184 14.19 16.65 -11.04
CA ASN A 184 13.43 15.79 -10.16
C ASN A 184 13.92 14.35 -10.35
N GLY A 185 14.45 13.76 -9.27
CA GLY A 185 15.08 12.43 -9.28
C GLY A 185 14.17 11.30 -9.77
N VAL A 186 12.85 11.49 -9.75
CA VAL A 186 11.88 10.52 -10.28
C VAL A 186 12.07 10.29 -11.79
N PHE A 187 12.60 11.28 -12.51
CA PHE A 187 12.88 11.18 -13.94
C PHE A 187 14.25 10.56 -14.27
N THR A 188 15.00 10.05 -13.28
CA THR A 188 16.34 9.43 -13.50
C THR A 188 16.27 8.26 -14.47
N ASN A 189 15.49 7.23 -14.14
CA ASN A 189 15.33 6.03 -14.97
C ASN A 189 14.78 6.36 -16.36
N ILE A 190 14.05 7.46 -16.43
CA ILE A 190 13.47 7.98 -17.66
C ILE A 190 14.58 8.55 -18.56
N LEU A 191 15.41 9.47 -18.06
CA LEU A 191 16.54 10.02 -18.80
C LEU A 191 17.57 8.96 -19.16
N GLU A 192 17.78 7.97 -18.29
CA GLU A 192 18.70 6.85 -18.56
C GLU A 192 18.24 5.94 -19.71
N ASN A 193 16.94 5.89 -20.04
CA ASN A 193 16.49 5.16 -21.23
C ASN A 193 16.88 5.88 -22.52
N GLU A 194 16.89 7.22 -22.51
CA GLU A 194 17.23 8.05 -23.66
C GLU A 194 18.75 8.22 -23.80
N ASP A 195 19.42 8.42 -22.67
CA ASP A 195 20.88 8.51 -22.57
C ASP A 195 21.36 7.61 -21.42
N PRO A 196 21.75 6.35 -21.70
CA PRO A 196 22.28 5.42 -20.69
C PRO A 196 23.50 5.96 -19.93
N GLY A 197 24.19 6.98 -20.47
CA GLY A 197 25.29 7.67 -19.82
C GLY A 197 24.88 8.84 -18.92
N PHE A 198 23.58 9.14 -18.78
CA PHE A 198 23.04 10.29 -18.05
C PHE A 198 23.74 10.50 -16.71
N SER A 199 23.69 9.49 -15.83
CA SER A 199 24.25 9.55 -14.47
C SER A 199 25.75 9.77 -14.42
N SER A 200 26.49 9.41 -15.49
CA SER A 200 27.94 9.67 -15.59
C SER A 200 28.28 11.06 -16.16
N LYS A 201 27.33 11.69 -16.87
CA LYS A 201 27.50 12.98 -17.57
C LYS A 201 27.14 14.18 -16.70
N VAL A 202 26.50 13.97 -15.56
CA VAL A 202 26.06 15.02 -14.64
C VAL A 202 26.63 14.80 -13.24
N LYS A 203 26.72 15.87 -12.46
CA LYS A 203 26.92 15.80 -11.00
C LYS A 203 25.88 16.66 -10.30
N LYS A 204 25.40 16.18 -9.15
CA LYS A 204 24.54 16.94 -8.24
C LYS A 204 25.40 17.89 -7.42
N ILE A 205 25.05 19.17 -7.39
CA ILE A 205 25.71 20.18 -6.53
C ILE A 205 24.82 20.62 -5.36
N TYR A 206 23.54 20.27 -5.41
CA TYR A 206 22.56 20.50 -4.35
C TYR A 206 21.44 19.48 -4.45
N SER A 207 20.89 19.06 -3.31
CA SER A 207 19.75 18.16 -3.24
C SER A 207 18.86 18.53 -2.05
N PHE A 208 17.56 18.47 -2.27
CA PHE A 208 16.51 18.78 -1.31
C PHE A 208 15.39 17.75 -1.44
N LYS A 209 14.92 17.24 -0.31
CA LYS A 209 13.77 16.34 -0.28
C LYS A 209 12.48 17.12 -0.09
N VAL A 210 11.61 17.10 -1.09
CA VAL A 210 10.25 17.64 -0.99
C VAL A 210 9.33 16.57 -0.42
N THR A 211 8.59 16.90 0.63
CA THR A 211 7.54 16.04 1.18
C THR A 211 6.18 16.58 0.77
N GLN A 212 5.36 15.77 0.09
CA GLN A 212 3.98 16.12 -0.24
C GLN A 212 3.01 15.22 0.51
N THR A 213 1.96 15.80 1.07
CA THR A 213 0.88 15.04 1.71
C THR A 213 0.05 14.34 0.65
N VAL A 214 -0.17 13.03 0.81
CA VAL A 214 -1.07 12.26 -0.07
C VAL A 214 -2.48 12.36 0.49
N GLU A 215 -3.41 12.90 -0.28
CA GLU A 215 -4.82 12.89 0.10
C GLU A 215 -5.34 11.46 0.13
N THR A 216 -5.95 11.06 1.25
CA THR A 216 -6.57 9.74 1.39
C THR A 216 -7.86 9.70 0.58
N ALA A 217 -8.04 8.70 -0.30
CA ALA A 217 -9.32 8.49 -0.96
C ALA A 217 -10.37 8.19 0.12
N THR A 218 -11.40 9.04 0.21
CA THR A 218 -12.39 9.04 1.30
C THR A 218 -13.59 8.14 1.05
N LYS A 219 -13.62 7.40 -0.06
CA LYS A 219 -14.74 6.52 -0.42
C LYS A 219 -14.66 5.22 0.39
N GLN A 220 -15.33 5.22 1.55
CA GLN A 220 -15.51 4.01 2.35
C GLN A 220 -16.20 2.91 1.53
N VAL A 221 -15.67 1.69 1.58
CA VAL A 221 -16.28 0.51 1.01
C VAL A 221 -17.69 0.35 1.58
N SER A 222 -18.69 0.36 0.71
CA SER A 222 -20.08 0.10 1.08
C SER A 222 -20.62 -1.07 0.26
N GLY A 223 -21.26 -2.04 0.92
CA GLY A 223 -21.77 -3.25 0.29
C GLY A 223 -20.77 -4.40 0.23
N ASP A 224 -21.15 -5.47 -0.46
CA ASP A 224 -20.40 -6.75 -0.52
C ASP A 224 -19.35 -6.82 -1.61
N SER A 225 -19.33 -5.82 -2.51
CA SER A 225 -18.41 -5.79 -3.63
C SER A 225 -17.70 -4.44 -3.73
N PHE A 226 -16.39 -4.46 -3.98
CA PHE A 226 -15.57 -3.26 -4.05
C PHE A 226 -14.27 -3.49 -4.83
N ASN A 227 -13.61 -2.39 -5.21
CA ASN A 227 -12.36 -2.40 -5.95
C ASN A 227 -11.21 -1.88 -5.08
N ILE A 228 -10.08 -2.59 -5.08
CA ILE A 228 -8.80 -2.16 -4.51
C ILE A 228 -7.78 -2.04 -5.63
N TYR A 229 -7.10 -0.90 -5.72
CA TYR A 229 -5.97 -0.73 -6.61
C TYR A 229 -4.65 -1.19 -5.96
N ILE A 230 -3.89 -2.04 -6.65
CA ILE A 230 -2.57 -2.51 -6.22
C ILE A 230 -1.51 -1.85 -7.11
N SER A 231 -0.68 -1.02 -6.48
CA SER A 231 0.43 -0.29 -7.10
C SER A 231 1.77 -0.89 -6.65
N GLY A 232 2.54 -1.39 -7.61
CA GLY A 232 3.91 -1.87 -7.40
C GLY A 232 4.94 -0.90 -7.95
N ILE A 233 5.71 -0.30 -7.06
CA ILE A 233 6.64 0.80 -7.36
C ILE A 233 8.02 0.26 -7.72
N ASP A 234 8.60 0.80 -8.81
CA ASP A 234 9.94 0.46 -9.32
C ASP A 234 11.04 1.13 -8.48
N ALA A 235 11.17 0.73 -7.21
CA ALA A 235 12.16 1.23 -6.27
C ALA A 235 12.47 0.24 -5.14
N TYR A 236 13.71 0.29 -4.65
CA TYR A 236 14.09 -0.23 -3.34
C TYR A 236 14.10 0.90 -2.30
N GLY A 237 14.22 0.55 -1.03
CA GLY A 237 14.27 1.51 0.08
C GLY A 237 12.89 1.83 0.67
N PRO A 238 12.74 3.01 1.31
CA PRO A 238 11.50 3.42 1.97
C PRO A 238 10.29 3.46 1.05
N ILE A 239 9.11 3.14 1.56
CA ILE A 239 7.89 3.19 0.74
C ILE A 239 7.55 4.62 0.31
N SER A 240 7.91 5.65 1.08
CA SER A 240 7.66 7.05 0.72
C SER A 240 8.40 7.51 -0.55
N THR A 241 9.39 6.75 -1.02
CA THR A 241 10.12 7.06 -2.26
C THR A 241 9.17 7.04 -3.45
N VAL A 242 9.14 8.16 -4.18
CA VAL A 242 8.40 8.27 -5.43
C VAL A 242 9.19 7.63 -6.56
N SER A 243 8.50 6.82 -7.35
CA SER A 243 8.99 6.22 -8.59
C SER A 243 7.77 5.80 -9.42
N ARG A 244 8.02 5.27 -10.61
CA ARG A 244 6.98 4.75 -11.51
C ARG A 244 6.23 3.57 -10.90
N SER A 245 4.97 3.40 -11.28
CA SER A 245 4.14 2.25 -10.92
C SER A 245 4.19 1.20 -12.04
N ASP A 246 4.99 0.16 -11.87
CA ASP A 246 5.22 -0.88 -12.88
C ASP A 246 4.21 -2.03 -12.80
N VAL A 247 3.54 -2.16 -11.67
CA VAL A 247 2.43 -3.09 -11.45
C VAL A 247 1.18 -2.25 -11.20
N ASN A 248 0.16 -2.43 -12.05
CA ASN A 248 -1.10 -1.71 -11.94
C ASN A 248 -2.25 -2.72 -12.05
N ILE A 249 -2.71 -3.21 -10.89
CA ILE A 249 -3.71 -4.29 -10.83
C ILE A 249 -4.91 -3.79 -10.05
N ILE A 250 -6.10 -3.94 -10.63
CA ILE A 250 -7.37 -3.70 -9.94
C ILE A 250 -7.86 -5.04 -9.41
N MET A 251 -8.03 -5.14 -8.10
CA MET A 251 -8.61 -6.29 -7.43
C MET A 251 -10.08 -5.99 -7.13
N THR A 252 -10.98 -6.58 -7.90
CA THR A 252 -12.42 -6.53 -7.68
C THR A 252 -12.81 -7.69 -6.79
N VAL A 253 -13.31 -7.39 -5.58
CA VAL A 253 -13.69 -8.39 -4.57
C VAL A 253 -15.22 -8.44 -4.50
N ASN A 254 -15.79 -9.64 -4.48
CA ASN A 254 -17.19 -9.89 -4.10
C ASN A 254 -17.22 -10.89 -2.94
N ARG A 255 -17.60 -10.41 -1.76
CA ARG A 255 -17.65 -11.20 -0.52
C ARG A 255 -18.80 -12.19 -0.50
N ALA A 256 -19.93 -11.86 -1.16
CA ALA A 256 -21.11 -12.72 -1.19
C ALA A 256 -20.87 -13.98 -2.04
N THR A 257 -20.20 -13.83 -3.18
CA THR A 257 -19.93 -14.95 -4.11
C THR A 257 -18.56 -15.60 -3.89
N HIS A 258 -17.75 -15.08 -2.96
CA HIS A 258 -16.36 -15.51 -2.73
C HIS A 258 -15.51 -15.47 -4.01
N LYS A 259 -15.66 -14.41 -4.81
CA LYS A 259 -14.88 -14.20 -6.03
C LYS A 259 -13.97 -12.98 -5.94
N ILE A 260 -12.79 -13.12 -6.53
CA ILE A 260 -11.84 -12.04 -6.76
C ILE A 260 -11.51 -12.05 -8.25
N LEU A 261 -11.62 -10.90 -8.90
CA LEU A 261 -11.10 -10.68 -10.24
C LEU A 261 -9.90 -9.74 -10.18
N LEU A 262 -8.75 -10.20 -10.67
CA LEU A 262 -7.57 -9.38 -10.87
C LEU A 262 -7.57 -8.86 -12.30
N THR A 263 -7.58 -7.54 -12.47
CA THR A 263 -7.49 -6.88 -13.77
C THR A 263 -6.15 -6.16 -13.89
N THR A 264 -5.22 -6.75 -14.65
CA THR A 264 -3.92 -6.12 -14.92
C THR A 264 -4.05 -5.12 -16.06
N THR A 265 -3.56 -3.90 -15.80
CA THR A 265 -3.37 -2.90 -16.85
C THR A 265 -1.86 -2.77 -17.13
N PRO A 266 -1.36 -3.16 -18.31
CA PRO A 266 0.07 -3.12 -18.60
C PRO A 266 0.66 -1.73 -18.35
N ARG A 267 1.89 -1.70 -17.80
CA ARG A 267 2.57 -0.46 -17.41
C ARG A 267 2.73 0.56 -18.55
N ASP A 268 2.84 0.04 -19.78
CA ASP A 268 3.05 0.82 -21.00
C ASP A 268 1.74 1.21 -21.69
N SER A 269 0.57 0.89 -21.12
CA SER A 269 -0.75 1.26 -21.67
C SER A 269 -0.84 2.76 -21.91
N TYR A 270 -1.15 3.16 -23.15
CA TYR A 270 -1.25 4.55 -23.57
C TYR A 270 -2.63 5.11 -23.19
N VAL A 271 -2.68 5.88 -22.10
CA VAL A 271 -3.91 6.35 -21.46
C VAL A 271 -3.80 7.81 -21.06
N ALA A 272 -4.94 8.49 -20.95
CA ALA A 272 -5.00 9.84 -20.42
C ALA A 272 -4.69 9.83 -18.91
N ILE A 273 -3.54 10.38 -18.52
CA ILE A 273 -3.08 10.40 -17.13
C ILE A 273 -3.78 11.53 -16.38
N ALA A 274 -4.50 11.18 -15.31
CA ALA A 274 -5.21 12.13 -14.46
C ALA A 274 -4.27 13.05 -13.65
N ASP A 275 -4.87 14.04 -12.98
CA ASP A 275 -4.21 14.97 -12.06
C ASP A 275 -2.98 15.67 -12.68
N GLY A 276 -1.77 15.40 -12.15
CA GLY A 276 -0.52 15.98 -12.64
C GLY A 276 -0.20 15.64 -14.11
N GLY A 277 -0.82 14.58 -14.65
CA GLY A 277 -0.76 14.25 -16.09
C GLY A 277 -1.67 15.10 -16.97
N GLN A 278 -2.49 16.01 -16.39
CA GLN A 278 -3.38 16.94 -17.09
C GLN A 278 -4.31 16.30 -18.13
N ASN A 279 -4.71 15.04 -17.90
CA ASN A 279 -5.49 14.21 -18.82
C ASN A 279 -4.85 14.07 -20.21
N GLN A 280 -3.53 14.24 -20.30
CA GLN A 280 -2.77 14.00 -21.53
C GLN A 280 -2.34 12.53 -21.61
N TYR A 281 -2.17 12.05 -22.83
CA TYR A 281 -1.82 10.65 -23.05
C TYR A 281 -0.36 10.37 -22.74
N ASP A 282 -0.14 9.31 -21.97
CA ASP A 282 1.18 8.77 -21.67
C ASP A 282 1.07 7.29 -21.30
N LYS A 283 2.21 6.64 -21.04
CA LYS A 283 2.21 5.31 -20.43
C LYS A 283 1.72 5.35 -18.98
N LEU A 284 0.82 4.43 -18.63
CA LEU A 284 0.22 4.33 -17.29
C LEU A 284 1.23 4.37 -16.14
N THR A 285 2.40 3.78 -16.31
CA THR A 285 3.46 3.75 -15.29
C THR A 285 3.91 5.13 -14.81
N HIS A 286 3.78 6.17 -15.66
CA HIS A 286 4.06 7.55 -15.30
C HIS A 286 3.03 8.15 -14.35
N ALA A 287 1.81 7.61 -14.27
CA ALA A 287 0.83 8.06 -13.28
C ALA A 287 1.38 7.94 -11.85
N GLY A 288 2.20 6.91 -11.56
CA GLY A 288 2.83 6.72 -10.25
C GLY A 288 3.81 7.84 -9.85
N ILE A 289 4.36 8.58 -10.82
CA ILE A 289 5.25 9.73 -10.60
C ILE A 289 4.46 10.89 -9.99
N TYR A 290 3.23 11.10 -10.47
CA TYR A 290 2.32 12.13 -9.97
C TYR A 290 1.61 11.72 -8.67
N GLY A 291 1.92 10.53 -8.15
CA GLY A 291 1.36 9.97 -6.93
C GLY A 291 0.32 8.88 -7.18
N VAL A 292 -0.05 8.20 -6.09
CA VAL A 292 -0.98 7.06 -6.17
C VAL A 292 -2.38 7.49 -6.63
N ASN A 293 -2.84 8.70 -6.26
CA ASN A 293 -4.15 9.21 -6.64
C ASN A 293 -4.26 9.44 -8.16
N ALA A 294 -3.21 9.94 -8.80
CA ALA A 294 -3.17 10.06 -10.25
C ALA A 294 -3.32 8.69 -10.94
N SER A 295 -2.73 7.64 -10.37
CA SER A 295 -2.91 6.26 -10.86
C SER A 295 -4.35 5.77 -10.65
N VAL A 296 -4.92 6.02 -9.47
CA VAL A 296 -6.32 5.65 -9.14
C VAL A 296 -7.28 6.34 -10.10
N HIS A 297 -7.26 7.68 -10.19
CA HIS A 297 -8.15 8.45 -11.06
C HIS A 297 -7.97 8.09 -12.54
N THR A 298 -6.75 7.80 -12.99
CA THR A 298 -6.49 7.31 -14.36
C THR A 298 -7.22 6.00 -14.63
N LEU A 299 -7.15 5.05 -13.69
CA LEU A 299 -7.82 3.75 -13.82
C LEU A 299 -9.34 3.86 -13.65
N GLU A 300 -9.82 4.70 -12.74
CA GLU A 300 -11.26 5.01 -12.62
C GLU A 300 -11.81 5.57 -13.94
N ASN A 301 -11.10 6.52 -14.56
CA ASN A 301 -11.48 7.11 -15.85
C ASN A 301 -11.44 6.09 -16.99
N LEU A 302 -10.42 5.23 -17.02
CA LEU A 302 -10.24 4.22 -18.06
C LEU A 302 -11.36 3.17 -18.03
N TYR A 303 -11.66 2.63 -16.84
CA TYR A 303 -12.61 1.54 -16.68
C TYR A 303 -14.04 2.01 -16.36
N GLY A 304 -14.24 3.28 -16.02
CA GLY A 304 -15.55 3.81 -15.63
C GLY A 304 -16.08 3.18 -14.34
N ILE A 305 -15.19 2.96 -13.36
CA ILE A 305 -15.50 2.33 -12.08
C ILE A 305 -15.04 3.22 -10.92
N ASP A 306 -15.60 3.00 -9.74
CA ASP A 306 -15.06 3.56 -8.50
C ASP A 306 -13.99 2.63 -7.92
N ILE A 307 -12.84 3.19 -7.56
CA ILE A 307 -11.78 2.49 -6.80
C ILE A 307 -11.83 3.03 -5.38
N SER A 308 -12.22 2.16 -4.44
CA SER A 308 -12.49 2.56 -3.05
C SER A 308 -11.20 2.77 -2.25
N ASN A 309 -10.19 1.94 -2.54
CA ASN A 309 -8.97 1.87 -1.76
C ASN A 309 -7.77 1.51 -2.63
N TYR A 310 -6.58 1.69 -2.08
CA TYR A 310 -5.34 1.23 -2.70
C TYR A 310 -4.40 0.53 -1.72
N VAL A 311 -3.49 -0.26 -2.27
CA VAL A 311 -2.31 -0.81 -1.63
C VAL A 311 -1.12 -0.47 -2.51
N ARG A 312 -0.17 0.31 -1.97
CA ARG A 312 1.06 0.72 -2.64
C ARG A 312 2.25 0.09 -1.92
N LEU A 313 3.08 -0.61 -2.69
CA LEU A 313 4.25 -1.33 -2.20
C LEU A 313 5.43 -1.20 -3.19
N ASN A 314 6.66 -1.38 -2.72
CA ASN A 314 7.86 -1.36 -3.56
C ASN A 314 8.61 -2.71 -3.46
N PHE A 315 9.81 -2.81 -4.03
CA PHE A 315 10.57 -4.08 -3.99
C PHE A 315 10.94 -4.51 -2.58
N THR A 316 11.34 -3.59 -1.70
CA THR A 316 11.64 -3.88 -0.29
C THR A 316 10.40 -4.43 0.42
N SER A 317 9.26 -3.77 0.22
CA SER A 317 7.98 -4.16 0.80
C SER A 317 7.56 -5.56 0.36
N PHE A 318 7.71 -5.84 -0.94
CA PHE A 318 7.37 -7.13 -1.53
C PHE A 318 8.24 -8.25 -0.94
N LEU A 319 9.56 -8.05 -0.89
CA LEU A 319 10.48 -9.04 -0.31
C LEU A 319 10.12 -9.35 1.16
N GLN A 320 9.92 -8.31 1.96
CA GLN A 320 9.53 -8.45 3.37
C GLN A 320 8.20 -9.20 3.52
N LEU A 321 7.19 -8.87 2.70
CA LEU A 321 5.90 -9.56 2.73
C LEU A 321 6.05 -11.05 2.47
N ILE A 322 6.81 -11.43 1.43
CA ILE A 322 7.03 -12.84 1.08
C ILE A 322 7.79 -13.58 2.19
N ASP A 323 8.80 -12.95 2.80
CA ASP A 323 9.54 -13.54 3.92
C ASP A 323 8.64 -13.75 5.15
N LEU A 324 7.81 -12.76 5.49
CA LEU A 324 6.92 -12.81 6.66
C LEU A 324 5.85 -13.91 6.54
N VAL A 325 5.39 -14.20 5.32
CA VAL A 325 4.45 -15.32 5.09
C VAL A 325 5.15 -16.66 4.89
N GLY A 326 6.49 -16.71 4.89
CA GLY A 326 7.28 -17.93 4.74
C GLY A 326 7.28 -18.48 3.31
N GLY A 327 7.39 -17.60 2.30
CA GLY A 327 7.37 -17.96 0.89
C GLY A 327 5.97 -18.29 0.35
N ILE A 328 5.89 -18.47 -0.96
CA ILE A 328 4.63 -18.75 -1.69
C ILE A 328 4.80 -19.90 -2.68
N ASP A 329 3.70 -20.55 -3.03
CA ASP A 329 3.67 -21.64 -4.01
C ASP A 329 2.86 -21.19 -5.24
N VAL A 330 3.46 -21.30 -6.42
CA VAL A 330 2.83 -20.94 -7.71
C VAL A 330 2.89 -22.11 -8.69
N TYR A 331 1.95 -22.17 -9.62
CA TYR A 331 2.07 -23.02 -10.80
C TYR A 331 2.63 -22.22 -11.97
N ASN A 332 3.80 -22.63 -12.45
CA ASN A 332 4.47 -22.00 -13.58
C ASN A 332 4.13 -22.73 -14.88
N ASP A 333 3.70 -21.98 -15.90
CA ASP A 333 3.19 -22.54 -17.16
C ASP A 333 4.29 -22.72 -18.20
N GLN A 334 5.40 -21.98 -18.08
CA GLN A 334 6.52 -22.01 -19.03
C GLN A 334 7.85 -21.97 -18.28
N GLU A 335 8.85 -22.69 -18.78
CA GLU A 335 10.20 -22.63 -18.22
C GLU A 335 10.85 -21.30 -18.59
N PHE A 336 11.45 -20.60 -17.62
CA PHE A 336 12.19 -19.37 -17.87
C PHE A 336 13.27 -19.13 -16.81
N THR A 337 14.13 -18.13 -17.05
CA THR A 337 15.17 -17.73 -16.12
C THR A 337 15.19 -16.21 -16.00
N SER A 338 15.28 -15.69 -14.79
CA SER A 338 15.22 -14.25 -14.52
C SER A 338 16.52 -13.70 -13.95
N LEU A 339 16.60 -12.36 -13.88
CA LEU A 339 17.69 -11.62 -13.26
C LEU A 339 19.07 -12.04 -13.80
N HIS A 340 19.21 -12.07 -15.13
CA HIS A 340 20.47 -12.38 -15.82
C HIS A 340 21.06 -13.77 -15.51
N GLY A 341 20.21 -14.77 -15.29
CA GLY A 341 20.66 -16.15 -15.06
C GLY A 341 20.60 -16.61 -13.59
N ASN A 342 20.20 -15.74 -12.67
CA ASN A 342 20.28 -16.02 -11.24
C ASN A 342 19.20 -16.97 -10.73
N TYR A 343 17.99 -16.95 -11.33
CA TYR A 343 16.88 -17.78 -10.87
C TYR A 343 16.23 -18.51 -12.04
N HIS A 344 16.21 -19.83 -11.96
CA HIS A 344 15.59 -20.71 -12.93
C HIS A 344 14.25 -21.23 -12.41
N PHE A 345 13.21 -21.14 -13.24
CA PHE A 345 11.85 -21.56 -12.88
C PHE A 345 11.37 -22.65 -13.86
N PRO A 346 11.26 -23.92 -13.42
CA PRO A 346 10.74 -24.98 -14.26
C PRO A 346 9.22 -24.88 -14.43
N VAL A 347 8.67 -25.57 -15.43
CA VAL A 347 7.22 -25.79 -15.55
C VAL A 347 6.72 -26.64 -14.38
N GLY A 348 5.56 -26.29 -13.82
CA GLY A 348 4.92 -27.04 -12.74
C GLY A 348 4.81 -26.23 -11.44
N GLN A 349 4.61 -26.93 -10.32
CA GLN A 349 4.54 -26.29 -8.99
C GLN A 349 5.93 -25.85 -8.54
N VAL A 350 6.06 -24.58 -8.17
CA VAL A 350 7.31 -23.96 -7.74
C VAL A 350 7.07 -23.23 -6.41
N HIS A 351 7.91 -23.54 -5.41
CA HIS A 351 7.99 -22.75 -4.19
C HIS A 351 8.96 -21.60 -4.40
N LEU A 352 8.54 -20.38 -4.03
CA LEU A 352 9.28 -19.15 -4.19
C LEU A 352 9.53 -18.51 -2.82
N ASN A 353 10.80 -18.34 -2.47
CA ASN A 353 11.20 -17.39 -1.43
C ASN A 353 11.09 -15.94 -1.95
N SER A 354 11.42 -14.94 -1.12
CA SER A 354 11.30 -13.53 -1.46
C SER A 354 12.07 -13.13 -2.72
N ASP A 355 13.36 -13.45 -2.81
CA ASP A 355 14.19 -13.11 -3.97
C ASP A 355 13.72 -13.82 -5.26
N GLN A 356 13.37 -15.10 -5.15
CA GLN A 356 12.83 -15.87 -6.27
C GLN A 356 11.48 -15.31 -6.74
N ALA A 357 10.59 -14.95 -5.80
CA ALA A 357 9.31 -14.34 -6.12
C ALA A 357 9.50 -12.98 -6.81
N LEU A 358 10.47 -12.17 -6.36
CA LEU A 358 10.78 -10.90 -7.00
C LEU A 358 11.35 -11.11 -8.41
N GLY A 359 12.22 -12.10 -8.58
CA GLY A 359 12.72 -12.50 -9.89
C GLY A 359 11.61 -13.00 -10.82
N PHE A 360 10.64 -13.76 -10.28
CA PHE A 360 9.53 -14.34 -11.02
C PHE A 360 8.59 -13.27 -11.61
N VAL A 361 8.32 -12.19 -10.85
CA VAL A 361 7.40 -11.10 -11.27
C VAL A 361 8.06 -9.99 -12.11
N ARG A 362 9.39 -9.99 -12.21
CA ARG A 362 10.15 -8.94 -12.93
C ARG A 362 10.55 -9.34 -14.35
N GLU A 363 10.68 -10.63 -14.62
CA GLU A 363 11.09 -11.12 -15.95
C GLU A 363 10.03 -10.81 -17.00
N ARG A 364 10.46 -10.41 -18.19
CA ARG A 364 9.57 -10.13 -19.34
C ARG A 364 10.16 -10.53 -20.67
N TYR A 365 11.47 -10.38 -20.88
CA TYR A 365 12.07 -10.45 -22.21
C TYR A 365 12.23 -11.89 -22.70
N SER A 366 12.42 -12.83 -21.78
CA SER A 366 12.52 -14.26 -22.08
C SER A 366 11.17 -14.98 -22.12
N LEU A 367 10.08 -14.31 -21.72
CA LEU A 367 8.74 -14.90 -21.71
C LEU A 367 8.13 -14.87 -23.12
N THR A 368 7.42 -15.94 -23.49
CA THR A 368 6.82 -16.08 -24.82
C THR A 368 5.83 -14.94 -25.13
N GLY A 369 5.00 -14.56 -24.15
CA GLY A 369 4.05 -13.45 -24.24
C GLY A 369 4.58 -12.10 -23.76
N GLY A 370 5.88 -11.97 -23.49
CA GLY A 370 6.50 -10.72 -23.07
C GLY A 370 5.90 -10.15 -21.78
N ASP A 371 5.52 -8.87 -21.82
CA ASP A 371 4.91 -8.16 -20.69
C ASP A 371 3.58 -8.75 -20.23
N ASN A 372 2.80 -9.33 -21.15
CA ASN A 372 1.51 -9.93 -20.81
C ASN A 372 1.70 -11.16 -19.91
N ASP A 373 2.70 -11.98 -20.19
CA ASP A 373 3.01 -13.14 -19.34
C ASP A 373 3.66 -12.71 -18.02
N ARG A 374 4.40 -11.59 -17.99
CA ARG A 374 4.84 -10.97 -16.74
C ARG A 374 3.65 -10.56 -15.87
N GLY A 375 2.63 -9.94 -16.46
CA GLY A 375 1.37 -9.62 -15.78
C GLY A 375 0.69 -10.85 -15.19
N LYS A 376 0.57 -11.94 -15.97
CA LYS A 376 0.04 -13.23 -15.46
C LYS A 376 0.86 -13.79 -14.30
N ASN A 377 2.19 -13.67 -14.36
CA ASN A 377 3.06 -14.09 -13.26
C ASN A 377 2.83 -13.25 -12.00
N GLN A 378 2.58 -11.94 -12.13
CA GLN A 378 2.19 -11.06 -11.01
C GLN A 378 0.84 -11.48 -10.41
N GLU A 379 -0.16 -11.77 -11.24
CA GLU A 379 -1.47 -12.26 -10.82
C GLU A 379 -1.38 -13.58 -10.04
N LYS A 380 -0.58 -14.53 -10.54
CA LYS A 380 -0.30 -15.81 -9.83
C LYS A 380 0.30 -15.59 -8.45
N VAL A 381 1.24 -14.66 -8.35
CA VAL A 381 1.89 -14.31 -7.08
C VAL A 381 0.90 -13.67 -6.12
N ILE A 382 0.02 -12.77 -6.59
CA ILE A 382 -1.05 -12.18 -5.78
C ILE A 382 -2.03 -13.26 -5.30
N ALA A 383 -2.47 -14.15 -6.20
CA ALA A 383 -3.35 -15.26 -5.84
C ALA A 383 -2.71 -16.18 -4.80
N ALA A 384 -1.43 -16.51 -4.96
CA ALA A 384 -0.66 -17.31 -4.01
C ALA A 384 -0.51 -16.60 -2.66
N LEU A 385 -0.27 -15.28 -2.65
CA LEU A 385 -0.23 -14.46 -1.43
C LEU A 385 -1.57 -14.46 -0.70
N ILE A 386 -2.69 -14.23 -1.41
CA ILE A 386 -4.04 -14.27 -0.82
C ILE A 386 -4.28 -15.63 -0.16
N LYS A 387 -3.95 -16.72 -0.87
CA LYS A 387 -4.06 -18.09 -0.34
C LYS A 387 -3.18 -18.30 0.89
N LYS A 388 -1.93 -17.85 0.85
CA LYS A 388 -0.94 -18.01 1.93
C LYS A 388 -1.33 -17.22 3.18
N MET A 389 -1.79 -15.97 3.02
CA MET A 389 -2.27 -15.13 4.12
C MET A 389 -3.54 -15.69 4.78
N SER A 390 -4.38 -16.39 4.01
CA SER A 390 -5.61 -17.02 4.49
C SER A 390 -5.39 -18.33 5.26
N THR A 391 -4.15 -18.80 5.41
CA THR A 391 -3.85 -20.04 6.15
C THR A 391 -3.99 -19.85 7.67
N PRO A 392 -4.41 -20.89 8.43
CA PRO A 392 -4.53 -20.79 9.88
C PRO A 392 -3.23 -20.41 10.61
N GLU A 393 -2.07 -20.75 10.03
CA GLU A 393 -0.76 -20.37 10.56
C GLU A 393 -0.53 -18.86 10.45
N ASN A 394 -0.73 -18.28 9.26
CA ASN A 394 -0.56 -16.84 9.06
C ASN A 394 -1.66 -16.01 9.72
N LEU A 395 -2.88 -16.53 9.84
CA LEU A 395 -3.93 -15.90 10.63
C LEU A 395 -3.60 -15.88 12.12
N LYS A 396 -2.85 -16.85 12.65
CA LYS A 396 -2.33 -16.82 14.03
C LYS A 396 -1.15 -15.87 14.18
N ASN A 397 -0.26 -15.84 13.19
CA ASN A 397 0.94 -15.00 13.16
C ASN A 397 0.67 -13.59 12.62
N TYR A 398 -0.59 -13.20 12.43
CA TYR A 398 -0.96 -11.95 11.80
C TYR A 398 -0.28 -10.75 12.46
N GLN A 399 -0.17 -10.70 13.79
CA GLN A 399 0.53 -9.60 14.49
C GLN A 399 2.00 -9.44 14.05
N ALA A 400 2.73 -10.55 13.88
CA ALA A 400 4.12 -10.51 13.44
C ALA A 400 4.24 -10.05 11.97
N ILE A 401 3.34 -10.54 11.11
CA ILE A 401 3.25 -10.11 9.70
C ILE A 401 2.95 -8.61 9.65
N LEU A 402 1.94 -8.17 10.39
CA LEU A 402 1.53 -6.78 10.47
C LEU A 402 2.68 -5.89 10.97
N SER A 403 3.29 -6.21 12.11
CA SER A 403 4.44 -5.45 12.63
C SER A 403 5.64 -5.43 11.67
N GLY A 404 5.87 -6.50 10.90
CA GLY A 404 6.95 -6.55 9.91
C GLY A 404 6.69 -5.71 8.65
N LEU A 405 5.43 -5.39 8.34
CA LEU A 405 5.04 -4.57 7.19
C LEU A 405 4.86 -3.08 7.53
N GLU A 406 4.95 -2.74 8.82
CA GLU A 406 4.85 -1.37 9.30
C GLU A 406 5.94 -0.49 8.68
N GLY A 407 5.55 0.61 8.04
CA GLY A 407 6.48 1.51 7.34
C GLY A 407 6.87 1.06 5.93
N SER A 408 6.42 -0.11 5.50
CA SER A 408 6.77 -0.67 4.19
C SER A 408 5.61 -0.71 3.21
N ILE A 409 4.36 -0.66 3.67
CA ILE A 409 3.18 -0.60 2.80
C ILE A 409 2.41 0.70 3.06
N GLN A 410 1.94 1.33 1.99
CA GLN A 410 1.01 2.45 2.05
C GLN A 410 -0.38 1.99 1.62
N THR A 411 -1.39 2.26 2.44
CA THR A 411 -2.78 1.94 2.14
C THR A 411 -3.72 2.94 2.81
N ASP A 412 -4.92 3.05 2.29
CA ASP A 412 -6.05 3.76 2.88
C ASP A 412 -7.16 2.82 3.37
N LEU A 413 -6.91 1.50 3.35
CA LEU A 413 -7.84 0.50 3.87
C LEU A 413 -8.13 0.77 5.34
N SER A 414 -9.41 0.92 5.69
CA SER A 414 -9.83 1.01 7.08
C SER A 414 -9.65 -0.33 7.78
N LEU A 415 -9.37 -0.31 9.09
CA LEU A 415 -9.30 -1.54 9.89
C LEU A 415 -10.59 -2.35 9.75
N GLU A 416 -11.73 -1.66 9.75
CA GLU A 416 -13.04 -2.27 9.53
C GLU A 416 -13.10 -3.09 8.24
N THR A 417 -12.60 -2.54 7.13
CA THR A 417 -12.55 -3.22 5.82
C THR A 417 -11.65 -4.45 5.86
N ILE A 418 -10.45 -4.31 6.46
CA ILE A 418 -9.50 -5.42 6.62
C ILE A 418 -10.13 -6.54 7.47
N MET A 419 -10.71 -6.19 8.61
CA MET A 419 -11.35 -7.17 9.50
C MET A 419 -12.57 -7.81 8.85
N SER A 420 -13.36 -7.07 8.08
CA SER A 420 -14.48 -7.62 7.31
C SER A 420 -14.04 -8.70 6.32
N LEU A 421 -12.93 -8.48 5.59
CA LEU A 421 -12.34 -9.49 4.71
C LEU A 421 -11.88 -10.73 5.47
N VAL A 422 -11.17 -10.53 6.59
CA VAL A 422 -10.70 -11.63 7.46
C VAL A 422 -11.87 -12.44 8.01
N ASN A 423 -12.92 -11.78 8.50
CA ASN A 423 -14.10 -12.44 9.04
C ASN A 423 -14.86 -13.23 7.96
N THR A 424 -15.00 -12.67 6.75
CA THR A 424 -15.63 -13.36 5.62
C THR A 424 -14.93 -14.70 5.31
N GLN A 425 -13.59 -14.69 5.34
CA GLN A 425 -12.78 -15.89 5.12
C GLN A 425 -12.91 -16.89 6.29
N LEU A 426 -12.97 -16.42 7.54
CA LEU A 426 -13.11 -17.25 8.73
C LEU A 426 -14.52 -17.84 8.91
N GLU A 427 -15.56 -17.09 8.54
CA GLU A 427 -16.97 -17.50 8.59
C GLU A 427 -17.20 -18.71 7.68
N SER A 428 -17.03 -18.48 6.38
CA SER A 428 -17.32 -19.45 5.32
C SER A 428 -16.38 -20.66 5.36
N GLY A 429 -15.10 -20.45 5.68
CA GLY A 429 -14.04 -21.43 5.43
C GLY A 429 -13.80 -21.70 3.94
N THR A 430 -14.52 -21.02 3.05
CA THR A 430 -14.42 -21.14 1.59
C THR A 430 -13.30 -20.23 1.12
N GLN A 431 -12.38 -20.74 0.31
CA GLN A 431 -11.35 -19.91 -0.31
C GLN A 431 -11.96 -19.05 -1.41
N PHE A 432 -11.54 -17.79 -1.51
CA PHE A 432 -11.90 -16.97 -2.66
C PHE A 432 -11.42 -17.64 -3.96
N THR A 433 -12.30 -17.71 -4.95
CA THR A 433 -11.91 -18.06 -6.32
C THR A 433 -11.29 -16.83 -6.95
N VAL A 434 -10.02 -16.93 -7.34
CA VAL A 434 -9.28 -15.84 -7.97
C VAL A 434 -9.24 -16.08 -9.47
N GLU A 435 -9.89 -15.20 -10.22
CA GLU A 435 -9.83 -15.11 -11.66
C GLU A 435 -8.95 -13.93 -12.08
N SER A 436 -8.44 -13.96 -13.30
CA SER A 436 -7.54 -12.91 -13.78
C SER A 436 -7.79 -12.58 -15.24
N GLN A 437 -7.58 -11.31 -15.57
CA GLN A 437 -7.64 -10.78 -16.92
C GLN A 437 -6.59 -9.67 -17.09
N ALA A 438 -6.13 -9.47 -18.30
CA ALA A 438 -5.20 -8.40 -18.63
C ALA A 438 -5.73 -7.59 -19.81
N LEU A 439 -5.61 -6.27 -19.71
CA LEU A 439 -5.88 -5.39 -20.84
C LEU A 439 -4.85 -5.65 -21.94
N THR A 440 -5.32 -5.79 -23.18
CA THR A 440 -4.47 -6.05 -24.34
C THR A 440 -4.42 -4.84 -25.28
N GLY A 441 -3.41 -4.82 -26.14
CA GLY A 441 -3.18 -3.74 -27.07
C GLY A 441 -2.05 -4.03 -28.03
N THR A 442 -1.68 -3.02 -28.81
CA THR A 442 -0.60 -3.10 -29.80
C THR A 442 0.54 -2.18 -29.40
N GLY A 443 1.76 -2.73 -29.35
CA GLY A 443 2.96 -1.95 -29.08
C GLY A 443 3.29 -0.98 -30.21
N ARG A 444 3.57 0.28 -29.84
CA ARG A 444 3.93 1.38 -30.73
C ARG A 444 5.06 2.22 -30.12
N SER A 445 5.89 2.80 -30.97
CA SER A 445 7.00 3.69 -30.57
C SER A 445 6.93 5.07 -31.22
N ASP A 446 5.87 5.33 -31.98
CA ASP A 446 5.59 6.58 -32.68
C ASP A 446 4.56 7.46 -31.95
N LEU A 447 4.07 7.01 -30.81
CA LEU A 447 3.18 7.78 -29.94
C LEU A 447 3.97 8.81 -29.13
N SER A 448 3.36 9.96 -28.84
CA SER A 448 3.99 11.01 -28.04
C SER A 448 3.73 10.78 -26.56
N SER A 449 4.79 10.82 -25.74
CA SER A 449 4.69 10.82 -24.28
C SER A 449 4.51 12.24 -23.76
N TYR A 450 3.53 12.46 -22.88
CA TYR A 450 3.34 13.75 -22.23
C TYR A 450 4.47 14.11 -21.27
N ALA A 451 4.89 13.17 -20.42
CA ALA A 451 5.98 13.40 -19.47
C ALA A 451 7.36 13.53 -20.16
N MET A 452 7.47 13.04 -21.40
CA MET A 452 8.69 13.07 -22.20
C MET A 452 8.45 13.47 -23.67
N PRO A 453 8.13 14.74 -23.94
CA PRO A 453 7.98 15.19 -25.31
C PRO A 453 9.30 15.01 -26.08
N GLY A 454 9.23 14.35 -27.25
CA GLY A 454 10.37 14.13 -28.14
C GLY A 454 11.09 12.79 -28.00
N SER A 455 10.79 12.00 -26.96
CA SER A 455 11.34 10.65 -26.77
C SER A 455 10.55 9.57 -27.47
N GLN A 456 11.25 8.61 -28.09
CA GLN A 456 10.63 7.44 -28.72
C GLN A 456 10.46 6.31 -27.69
N LEU A 457 9.39 6.37 -26.92
CA LEU A 457 9.08 5.35 -25.93
C LEU A 457 8.19 4.27 -26.53
N TYR A 458 8.46 3.00 -26.19
CA TYR A 458 7.49 1.93 -26.37
C TYR A 458 6.26 2.20 -25.50
N MET A 459 5.09 2.19 -26.10
CA MET A 459 3.78 2.35 -25.47
C MET A 459 2.79 1.37 -26.09
N MET A 460 1.78 0.94 -25.34
CA MET A 460 0.77 0.00 -25.81
C MET A 460 -0.53 0.75 -26.11
N GLU A 461 -0.86 0.90 -27.39
CA GLU A 461 -2.17 1.39 -27.82
C GLU A 461 -3.24 0.36 -27.46
N ILE A 462 -4.24 0.78 -26.68
CA ILE A 462 -5.24 -0.13 -26.11
C ILE A 462 -6.16 -0.68 -27.20
N ASN A 463 -6.38 -2.00 -27.15
CA ASN A 463 -7.46 -2.63 -27.91
C ASN A 463 -8.80 -2.32 -27.25
N GLN A 464 -9.68 -1.61 -27.96
CA GLN A 464 -10.97 -1.15 -27.42
C GLN A 464 -11.92 -2.30 -27.07
N ASP A 465 -11.93 -3.40 -27.84
CA ASP A 465 -12.73 -4.58 -27.50
C ASP A 465 -12.23 -5.23 -26.21
N SER A 466 -10.91 -5.29 -26.02
CA SER A 466 -10.30 -5.78 -24.77
C SER A 466 -10.66 -4.90 -23.58
N LEU A 467 -10.73 -3.58 -23.76
CA LEU A 467 -11.13 -2.64 -22.72
C LEU A 467 -12.59 -2.84 -22.33
N GLU A 468 -13.50 -2.91 -23.30
CA GLU A 468 -14.92 -3.10 -23.01
C GLU A 468 -15.21 -4.48 -22.40
N GLN A 469 -14.49 -5.53 -22.79
CA GLN A 469 -14.53 -6.84 -22.13
C GLN A 469 -14.07 -6.75 -20.67
N ALA A 470 -12.95 -6.06 -20.41
CA ALA A 470 -12.43 -5.90 -19.06
C ALA A 470 -13.42 -5.15 -18.15
N LYS A 471 -14.03 -4.08 -18.66
CA LYS A 471 -15.07 -3.30 -17.96
C LYS A 471 -16.29 -4.18 -17.65
N ALA A 472 -16.76 -4.96 -18.62
CA ALA A 472 -17.89 -5.87 -18.42
C ALA A 472 -17.59 -6.95 -17.38
N ALA A 473 -16.39 -7.51 -17.37
CA ALA A 473 -15.98 -8.51 -16.38
C ALA A 473 -15.92 -7.94 -14.95
N ILE A 474 -15.33 -6.74 -14.78
CA ILE A 474 -15.32 -6.03 -13.49
C ILE A 474 -16.76 -5.79 -13.01
N GLN A 475 -17.62 -5.25 -13.88
CA GLN A 475 -19.01 -4.97 -13.53
C GLN A 475 -19.77 -6.24 -13.18
N SER A 476 -19.55 -7.35 -13.90
CA SER A 476 -20.18 -8.64 -13.62
C SER A 476 -19.87 -9.12 -12.21
N VAL A 477 -18.61 -9.04 -11.77
CA VAL A 477 -18.22 -9.45 -10.42
C VAL A 477 -18.81 -8.51 -9.36
N LEU A 478 -18.86 -7.20 -9.63
CA LEU A 478 -19.42 -6.22 -8.69
C LEU A 478 -20.91 -6.44 -8.39
N VAL A 479 -21.71 -6.84 -9.39
CA VAL A 479 -23.17 -6.95 -9.25
C VAL A 479 -23.68 -8.38 -9.02
N GLU A 480 -22.81 -9.37 -9.05
CA GLU A 480 -23.16 -10.78 -8.79
C GLU A 480 -23.72 -10.95 -7.37
N LYS A 481 -24.81 -11.71 -7.22
CA LYS A 481 -25.53 -11.89 -5.96
C LYS A 481 -25.48 -13.31 -5.45
#